data_AF-A0A2E4YY13-F1
#
_entry.id   AF-A0A2E4YY13-F1
#
_cell.length_a   1.000
_cell.length_b   1.000
_cell.length_c   1.000
_cell.angle_alpha   90.00
_cell.angle_beta   90.00
_cell.angle_gamma   90.00
#
_symmetry.space_group_name_H-M   'P 1'
#
loop_
_entity.id
_entity.type
_entity.pdbx_description
1 polymer ?
#
loop_
_entity_poly.entity_id
_entity_poly.type
_entity_poly.pdbx_seq_one_letter_code
_entity_poly.pdbx_strand_id
1 'polypeptide(L)'
;MSECPSAAWERHYAEEEAKAEGEAALDECKAVLCSLYEIDPATEWNAVRFRVGLAVFKYTNCGAWVNFRDAPNITLGSTVEGSDVDCTPITLSWPFVKQDWWNALSEIEGEADFIWHEWNEEEDSE
;
A
#
# COMPACT_ATOMS: atom_id res chain seq x y z
N MET A 1 -22.72 -19.22 34.34
CA MET A 1 -21.78 -18.23 34.89
C MET A 1 -22.04 -16.94 34.12
N SER A 2 -22.66 -15.93 34.74
CA SER A 2 -22.87 -14.64 34.05
C SER A 2 -21.52 -13.93 33.99
N GLU A 3 -21.15 -13.42 32.82
CA GLU A 3 -19.97 -12.56 32.72
C GLU A 3 -20.13 -11.38 33.69
N CYS A 4 -19.05 -11.04 34.37
CA CYS A 4 -19.03 -9.89 35.26
C CYS A 4 -19.31 -8.65 34.40
N PRO A 5 -20.32 -7.82 34.72
CA PRO A 5 -20.70 -6.67 33.90
C PRO A 5 -19.50 -5.77 33.58
N SER A 6 -18.56 -5.60 34.52
CA SER A 6 -17.35 -4.80 34.33
C SER A 6 -16.47 -5.25 33.16
N ALA A 7 -16.34 -6.57 32.94
CA ALA A 7 -15.51 -7.12 31.87
C ALA A 7 -16.13 -6.92 30.48
N ALA A 8 -17.46 -6.77 30.40
CA ALA A 8 -18.14 -6.44 29.14
C ALA A 8 -17.99 -4.96 28.80
N TRP A 9 -18.07 -4.06 29.80
CA TRP A 9 -17.85 -2.64 29.62
C TRP A 9 -16.40 -2.31 29.23
N GLU A 10 -15.42 -2.97 29.85
CA GLU A 10 -14.00 -2.80 29.53
C GLU A 10 -13.68 -3.25 28.10
N ARG A 11 -14.24 -4.38 27.63
CA ARG A 11 -14.06 -4.84 26.25
C ARG A 11 -14.67 -3.87 25.25
N HIS A 12 -15.91 -3.44 25.47
CA HIS A 12 -16.58 -2.49 24.57
C HIS A 12 -15.81 -1.16 24.47
N TYR A 13 -15.30 -0.65 25.60
CA TYR A 13 -14.51 0.58 25.60
C TYR A 13 -13.19 0.42 24.83
N ALA A 14 -12.49 -0.71 25.02
CA ALA A 14 -11.26 -1.02 24.29
C ALA A 14 -11.50 -1.20 22.77
N GLU A 15 -12.64 -1.77 22.37
CA GLU A 15 -13.03 -1.90 20.96
C GLU A 15 -13.30 -0.53 20.32
N GLU A 16 -13.99 0.38 21.02
CA GLU A 16 -14.25 1.74 20.54
C GLU A 16 -12.95 2.57 20.47
N GLU A 17 -12.04 2.41 21.43
CA GLU A 17 -10.74 3.07 21.43
C GLU A 17 -9.88 2.58 20.26
N ALA A 18 -9.76 1.26 20.06
CA ALA A 18 -9.03 0.69 18.93
C ALA A 18 -9.62 1.13 17.57
N LYS A 19 -10.95 1.27 17.48
CA LYS A 19 -11.61 1.78 16.29
C LYS A 19 -11.28 3.26 16.03
N ALA A 20 -11.31 4.09 17.08
CA ALA A 20 -10.96 5.50 16.97
C ALA A 20 -9.48 5.69 16.59
N GLU A 21 -8.58 4.88 17.14
CA GLU A 21 -7.17 4.86 16.76
C GLU A 21 -6.97 4.45 15.29
N GLY A 22 -7.72 3.45 14.83
CA GLY A 22 -7.71 3.03 13.43
C GLY A 22 -8.22 4.11 12.47
N GLU A 23 -9.28 4.81 12.83
CA GLU A 23 -9.83 5.95 12.07
C GLU A 23 -8.84 7.12 12.01
N ALA A 24 -8.21 7.47 13.14
CA ALA A 24 -7.19 8.51 13.20
C ALA A 24 -5.96 8.16 12.34
N ALA A 25 -5.47 6.92 12.43
CA ALA A 25 -4.35 6.45 11.62
C ALA A 25 -4.68 6.47 10.11
N LEU A 26 -5.92 6.14 9.73
CA LEU A 26 -6.39 6.22 8.35
C LEU A 26 -6.39 7.68 7.83
N ASP A 27 -6.85 8.62 8.65
CA ASP A 27 -6.89 10.04 8.29
C ASP A 27 -5.48 10.63 8.13
N GLU A 28 -4.55 10.28 9.02
CA GLU A 28 -3.15 10.70 8.90
C GLU A 28 -2.45 10.06 7.68
N CYS A 29 -2.68 8.77 7.43
CA CYS A 29 -2.20 8.09 6.24
C CYS A 29 -2.73 8.75 4.96
N LYS A 30 -4.02 9.08 4.94
CA LYS A 30 -4.63 9.83 3.83
C LYS A 30 -3.94 11.18 3.64
N ALA A 31 -3.65 11.91 4.71
CA ALA A 31 -2.97 13.20 4.63
C ALA A 31 -1.55 13.07 4.00
N VAL A 32 -0.81 12.03 4.35
CA VAL A 32 0.50 11.73 3.72
C VAL A 32 0.35 11.49 2.22
N LEU A 33 -0.61 10.66 1.80
CA LEU A 33 -0.88 10.37 0.38
C LEU A 33 -1.34 11.60 -0.39
N CYS A 34 -2.24 12.40 0.19
CA CYS A 34 -2.66 13.68 -0.38
C CYS A 34 -1.46 14.61 -0.60
N SER A 35 -0.55 14.67 0.37
CA SER A 35 0.66 15.49 0.28
C SER A 35 1.71 14.92 -0.69
N LEU A 36 1.74 13.60 -0.92
CA LEU A 36 2.63 12.95 -1.89
C LEU A 36 2.21 13.24 -3.33
N TYR A 37 0.90 13.21 -3.59
CA TYR A 37 0.34 13.28 -4.95
C TYR A 37 -0.38 14.59 -5.24
N GLU A 38 -0.17 15.62 -4.42
CA GLU A 38 -0.77 16.95 -4.56
C GLU A 38 -2.30 16.90 -4.69
N ILE A 39 -2.93 16.02 -3.93
CA ILE A 39 -4.39 15.85 -3.88
C ILE A 39 -4.93 16.73 -2.76
N ASP A 40 -6.04 17.44 -3.02
CA ASP A 40 -6.76 18.20 -2.00
C ASP A 40 -7.12 17.30 -0.79
N PRO A 41 -6.71 17.63 0.45
CA PRO A 41 -7.06 16.87 1.65
C PRO A 41 -8.56 16.67 1.88
N ALA A 42 -9.41 17.55 1.34
CA ALA A 42 -10.87 17.43 1.38
C ALA A 42 -11.41 16.32 0.47
N THR A 43 -10.58 15.77 -0.44
CA THR A 43 -10.96 14.68 -1.35
C THR A 43 -11.34 13.43 -0.56
N GLU A 44 -12.44 12.77 -0.93
CA GLU A 44 -12.86 11.52 -0.29
C GLU A 44 -11.82 10.41 -0.43
N TRP A 45 -11.73 9.53 0.57
CA TRP A 45 -10.73 8.45 0.60
C TRP A 45 -10.75 7.55 -0.64
N ASN A 46 -11.93 7.25 -1.19
CA ASN A 46 -12.08 6.48 -2.42
C ASN A 46 -11.40 7.15 -3.62
N ALA A 47 -11.55 8.47 -3.75
CA ALA A 47 -10.94 9.23 -4.82
C ALA A 47 -9.42 9.40 -4.63
N VAL A 48 -8.94 9.51 -3.38
CA VAL A 48 -7.50 9.48 -3.08
C VAL A 48 -6.89 8.16 -3.54
N ARG A 49 -7.44 7.02 -3.09
CA ARG A 49 -6.94 5.68 -3.47
C ARG A 49 -6.93 5.47 -4.98
N PHE A 50 -7.98 5.91 -5.66
CA PHE A 50 -8.06 5.82 -7.12
C PHE A 50 -6.95 6.64 -7.81
N ARG A 51 -6.74 7.90 -7.39
CA ARG A 51 -5.70 8.76 -7.97
C ARG A 51 -4.30 8.23 -7.72
N VAL A 52 -4.02 7.76 -6.50
CA VAL A 52 -2.73 7.14 -6.16
C VAL A 52 -2.53 5.88 -6.99
N GLY A 53 -3.55 5.03 -7.12
CA GLY A 53 -3.50 3.84 -7.96
C GLY A 53 -3.16 4.14 -9.42
N LEU A 54 -3.79 5.16 -10.01
CA LEU A 54 -3.46 5.61 -11.37
C LEU A 54 -2.04 6.18 -11.49
N ALA A 55 -1.53 6.85 -10.47
CA ALA A 55 -0.20 7.42 -10.50
C ALA A 55 0.91 6.38 -10.32
N VAL A 56 0.64 5.29 -9.60
CA VAL A 56 1.53 4.14 -9.44
C VAL A 56 1.52 3.25 -10.68
N PHE A 57 0.35 3.05 -11.29
CA PHE A 57 0.22 2.22 -12.48
C PHE A 57 0.73 2.95 -13.73
N LYS A 58 1.96 2.65 -14.14
CA LYS A 58 2.66 3.37 -15.23
C LYS A 58 2.26 2.98 -16.66
N TYR A 59 1.28 2.09 -16.88
CA TYR A 59 0.95 1.56 -18.22
C TYR A 59 2.19 1.01 -18.97
N THR A 60 3.14 0.43 -18.25
CA THR A 60 4.35 -0.22 -18.77
C THR A 60 4.26 -1.72 -18.60
N ASN A 61 5.17 -2.46 -19.26
CA ASN A 61 5.31 -3.92 -19.17
C ASN A 61 5.64 -4.41 -17.73
N CYS A 62 6.00 -3.49 -16.83
CA CYS A 62 6.41 -3.74 -15.43
C CYS A 62 5.60 -2.85 -14.46
N GLY A 63 4.30 -2.68 -14.72
CA GLY A 63 3.47 -1.73 -13.97
C GLY A 63 3.32 -2.11 -12.51
N ALA A 64 3.77 -1.24 -11.59
CA ALA A 64 3.48 -1.40 -10.17
C ALA A 64 1.97 -1.24 -9.89
N TRP A 65 1.48 -1.93 -8.87
CA TRP A 65 0.16 -1.80 -8.30
C TRP A 65 0.24 -1.43 -6.82
N VAL A 66 -0.85 -0.88 -6.29
CA VAL A 66 -1.00 -0.56 -4.86
C VAL A 66 -2.30 -1.13 -4.33
N ASN A 67 -2.25 -1.69 -3.13
CA ASN A 67 -3.39 -2.25 -2.41
C ASN A 67 -3.61 -1.52 -1.08
N PHE A 68 -4.84 -1.06 -0.86
CA PHE A 68 -5.27 -0.32 0.33
C PHE A 68 -6.28 -1.11 1.20
N ARG A 69 -6.37 -2.44 1.05
CA ARG A 69 -7.31 -3.27 1.83
C ARG A 69 -7.04 -3.24 3.33
N ASP A 70 -5.77 -3.19 3.69
CA ASP A 70 -5.31 -3.22 5.08
C ASP A 70 -4.93 -1.82 5.59
N ALA A 71 -5.49 -0.76 4.97
CA ALA A 71 -5.26 0.61 5.37
C ALA A 71 -5.51 0.79 6.88
N PRO A 72 -4.62 1.46 7.62
CA PRO A 72 -3.59 2.39 7.13
C PRO A 72 -2.29 1.75 6.61
N ASN A 73 -2.13 0.42 6.69
CA ASN A 73 -1.02 -0.26 6.04
C ASN A 73 -1.26 -0.33 4.53
N ILE A 74 -0.21 -0.12 3.74
CA ILE A 74 -0.31 -0.10 2.28
C ILE A 74 0.67 -1.10 1.69
N THR A 75 0.22 -1.90 0.73
CA THR A 75 1.07 -2.87 0.05
C THR A 75 1.30 -2.45 -1.40
N LEU A 76 2.55 -2.47 -1.84
CA LEU A 76 2.97 -2.28 -3.23
C LEU A 76 3.46 -3.60 -3.80
N GLY A 77 3.29 -3.79 -5.11
CA GLY A 77 3.81 -4.93 -5.85
C GLY A 77 3.78 -4.68 -7.34
N SER A 78 4.18 -5.65 -8.15
CA SER A 78 4.06 -5.57 -9.61
C SER A 78 3.88 -6.96 -10.20
N THR A 79 3.16 -7.01 -11.33
CA THR A 79 3.10 -8.19 -12.20
C THR A 79 3.93 -7.87 -13.43
N VAL A 80 4.87 -8.76 -13.75
CA VAL A 80 5.83 -8.55 -14.84
C VAL A 80 5.34 -9.26 -16.09
N GLU A 81 5.04 -8.49 -17.14
CA GLU A 81 4.53 -9.00 -18.40
C GLU A 81 5.54 -9.95 -19.06
N GLY A 82 5.06 -11.09 -19.57
CA GLY A 82 5.90 -12.09 -20.21
C GLY A 82 6.61 -13.03 -19.25
N SER A 83 6.40 -12.90 -17.93
CA SER A 83 6.91 -13.81 -16.92
C SER A 83 5.79 -14.50 -16.14
N ASP A 84 6.08 -15.69 -15.59
CA ASP A 84 5.20 -16.38 -14.65
C ASP A 84 5.47 -15.98 -13.18
N VAL A 85 6.22 -14.89 -12.96
CA VAL A 85 6.70 -14.46 -11.64
C VAL A 85 6.28 -13.01 -11.35
N ASP A 86 5.75 -12.78 -10.16
CA ASP A 86 5.43 -11.45 -9.65
C ASP A 86 6.59 -10.92 -8.78
N CYS A 87 6.66 -9.60 -8.62
CA CYS A 87 7.54 -8.99 -7.61
C CYS A 87 7.11 -9.36 -6.20
N THR A 88 8.07 -9.42 -5.29
CA THR A 88 7.84 -9.62 -3.86
C THR A 88 7.10 -8.40 -3.29
N PRO A 89 5.87 -8.53 -2.78
CA PRO A 89 5.12 -7.37 -2.31
C PRO A 89 5.76 -6.72 -1.07
N ILE A 90 5.83 -5.39 -1.07
CA ILE A 90 6.33 -4.60 0.06
C ILE A 90 5.14 -3.98 0.80
N THR A 91 5.02 -4.26 2.10
CA THR A 91 3.99 -3.65 2.95
C THR A 91 4.60 -2.54 3.81
N LEU A 92 4.12 -1.32 3.61
CA LEU A 92 4.40 -0.16 4.45
C LEU A 92 3.44 -0.19 5.64
N SER A 93 3.96 -0.48 6.83
CA SER A 93 3.18 -0.39 8.07
C SER A 93 3.10 1.06 8.54
N TRP A 94 1.91 1.50 8.95
CA TRP A 94 1.74 2.83 9.52
C TRP A 94 2.40 2.93 10.92
N PRO A 95 3.07 4.04 11.27
CA PRO A 95 3.32 5.23 10.46
C PRO A 95 4.51 5.09 9.49
N PHE A 96 4.35 5.62 8.27
CA PHE A 96 5.43 5.75 7.28
C PHE A 96 5.54 7.19 6.78
N VAL A 97 6.73 7.57 6.30
CA VAL A 97 7.00 8.88 5.71
C VAL A 97 7.02 8.83 4.18
N LYS A 98 6.98 9.99 3.54
CA LYS A 98 7.04 10.12 2.07
C LYS A 98 8.21 9.36 1.44
N GLN A 99 9.36 9.32 2.10
CA GLN A 99 10.53 8.64 1.58
C GLN A 99 10.34 7.11 1.57
N ASP A 100 9.68 6.53 2.58
CA ASP A 100 9.40 5.09 2.64
C ASP A 100 8.55 4.66 1.44
N TRP A 101 7.57 5.49 1.06
CA TRP A 101 6.75 5.30 -0.13
C TRP A 101 7.58 5.23 -1.41
N TRP A 102 8.43 6.23 -1.66
CA TRP A 102 9.24 6.27 -2.87
C TRP A 102 10.31 5.18 -2.91
N ASN A 103 10.88 4.82 -1.76
CA ASN A 103 11.81 3.71 -1.65
C ASN A 103 11.14 2.39 -2.01
N ALA A 104 9.97 2.09 -1.42
CA ALA A 104 9.24 0.87 -1.72
C ALA A 104 8.80 0.80 -3.20
N LEU A 105 8.34 1.91 -3.77
CA LEU A 105 7.99 1.96 -5.19
C LEU A 105 9.21 1.71 -6.08
N SER A 106 10.35 2.35 -5.79
CA SER A 106 11.58 2.17 -6.55
C SER A 106 12.12 0.74 -6.45
N GLU A 107 11.96 0.08 -5.30
CA GLU A 107 12.39 -1.30 -5.09
C GLU A 107 11.53 -2.28 -5.91
N ILE A 108 10.21 -2.11 -5.89
CA ILE A 108 9.29 -2.89 -6.75
C ILE A 108 9.62 -2.69 -8.23
N GLU A 109 9.86 -1.45 -8.65
CA GLU A 109 10.20 -1.17 -10.06
C GLU A 109 11.54 -1.79 -10.47
N GLY A 110 12.54 -1.80 -9.56
CA GLY A 110 13.82 -2.46 -9.80
C GLY A 110 13.73 -3.99 -9.85
N GLU A 111 12.93 -4.60 -8.98
CA GLU A 111 12.67 -6.04 -9.02
C GLU A 111 11.92 -6.43 -10.30
N ALA A 112 10.93 -5.62 -10.70
CA ALA A 112 10.14 -5.86 -11.90
C ALA A 112 11.00 -5.79 -13.18
N ASP A 113 11.89 -4.80 -13.25
CA ASP A 113 12.86 -4.64 -14.33
C ASP A 113 13.80 -5.85 -14.41
N PHE A 114 14.37 -6.28 -13.27
CA PHE A 114 15.22 -7.46 -13.20
C PHE A 114 14.52 -8.73 -13.70
N ILE A 115 13.30 -9.00 -13.21
CA ILE A 115 12.51 -10.18 -13.64
C ILE A 115 12.23 -10.10 -15.15
N TRP A 116 11.89 -8.92 -15.67
CA TRP A 116 11.60 -8.76 -17.09
C TRP A 116 12.81 -9.11 -17.95
N HIS A 117 13.99 -8.60 -17.58
CA HIS A 117 15.26 -8.88 -18.24
C HIS A 117 15.60 -10.38 -18.21
N GLU A 118 15.54 -11.02 -17.04
CA GLU A 118 15.84 -12.46 -16.89
C GLU A 118 14.93 -13.38 -17.72
N TRP A 119 13.68 -12.97 -17.99
CA TRP A 119 12.70 -13.80 -18.70
C TRP A 119 12.58 -13.50 -20.19
N ASN A 120 12.90 -12.27 -20.62
CA ASN A 120 12.66 -11.81 -21.99
C ASN A 120 13.94 -11.53 -22.78
N GLU A 121 15.08 -11.30 -22.12
CA GLU A 121 16.36 -11.24 -22.82
C GLU A 121 16.90 -12.66 -22.96
N GLU A 122 16.91 -13.18 -24.20
CA GLU A 122 17.70 -14.37 -24.52
C GLU A 122 19.16 -14.07 -24.16
N GLU A 123 19.82 -14.95 -23.41
CA GLU A 123 21.29 -14.93 -23.33
C GLU A 123 21.79 -14.88 -24.78
N ASP A 124 22.38 -13.77 -25.20
CA ASP A 124 23.22 -13.70 -26.38
C ASP A 124 24.41 -14.63 -26.11
N SER A 125 24.19 -15.93 -26.34
CA SER A 125 25.20 -16.97 -26.16
C SER A 125 26.25 -16.77 -27.26
N GLU A 126 27.37 -16.14 -26.91
CA GLU A 126 28.61 -16.15 -27.70
C GLU A 126 29.21 -17.57 -27.83
#